data_AF-A0A1F8NZV1-F1
#
_entry.id   AF-A0A1F8NZV1-F1
#
_cell.length_a   1.000
_cell.length_b   1.000
_cell.length_c   1.000
_cell.angle_alpha   90.00
_cell.angle_beta   90.00
_cell.angle_gamma   90.00
#
_symmetry.space_group_name_H-M   'P 1'
#
loop_
_entity.id
_entity.type
_entity.pdbx_description
1 polymer ?
#
loop_
_entity_poly.entity_id
_entity_poly.type
_entity_poly.pdbx_seq_one_letter_code
_entity_poly.pdbx_strand_id
1 'polypeptide(L)'
;MIEEGKITAEEGTRLLAALSKGGRKREAAPAVEAKWMRVRVTDLDTGKTSVNVNLPIGLVNVGLRMGARFVPDLEGHEIEEISEALRQGLTGKIVDIVDEDEGQRVEIYVE
;
A
#
# COMPACT_ATOMS: atom_id res chain seq x y z
N MET A 1 -23.30 -19.22 12.79
CA MET A 1 -23.55 -20.06 11.57
C MET A 1 -23.37 -21.56 11.81
N ILE A 2 -22.19 -22.06 12.20
CA ILE A 2 -22.03 -23.48 12.61
C ILE A 2 -22.73 -23.72 13.96
N GLU A 3 -22.48 -22.84 14.93
CA GLU A 3 -23.12 -22.87 16.26
C GLU A 3 -24.64 -22.63 16.20
N GLU A 4 -25.11 -21.92 15.16
CA GLU A 4 -26.54 -21.72 14.87
C GLU A 4 -27.14 -22.90 14.07
N GLY A 5 -26.37 -23.96 13.77
CA GLY A 5 -26.82 -25.14 13.01
C GLY A 5 -27.11 -24.91 11.53
N LYS A 6 -26.78 -23.74 10.98
CA LYS A 6 -27.09 -23.35 9.60
C LYS A 6 -26.13 -23.96 8.57
N ILE A 7 -24.94 -24.35 8.99
CA ILE A 7 -23.92 -25.04 8.18
C ILE A 7 -23.22 -26.08 9.04
N THR A 8 -22.82 -27.19 8.43
CA THR A 8 -22.05 -28.22 9.13
C THR A 8 -20.59 -27.79 9.32
N ALA A 9 -19.88 -28.42 10.27
CA ALA A 9 -18.46 -28.15 10.50
C ALA A 9 -17.62 -28.41 9.24
N GLU A 10 -17.95 -29.46 8.49
CA GLU A 10 -17.27 -29.83 7.25
C GLU A 10 -17.52 -28.82 6.12
N GLU A 11 -18.75 -28.31 5.99
CA GLU A 11 -19.07 -27.22 5.06
C GLU A 11 -18.36 -25.92 5.45
N GLY A 12 -18.24 -25.63 6.75
CA GLY A 12 -17.47 -24.50 7.26
C GLY A 12 -15.99 -24.57 6.85
N THR A 13 -15.36 -25.74 7.01
CA THR A 13 -13.98 -25.98 6.56
C THR A 13 -13.84 -25.82 5.04
N ARG A 14 -14.82 -26.33 4.26
CA ARG A 14 -14.81 -26.19 2.80
C ARG A 14 -14.93 -24.75 2.35
N LEU A 15 -15.76 -23.94 3.02
CA LEU A 15 -15.91 -22.51 2.74
C LEU A 15 -14.64 -21.72 3.11
N LEU A 16 -14.02 -22.03 4.25
CA LEU A 16 -12.73 -21.44 4.64
C LEU A 16 -11.61 -21.82 3.66
N ALA A 17 -11.57 -23.07 3.21
CA ALA A 17 -10.62 -23.52 2.19
C ALA A 17 -10.86 -22.85 0.83
N ALA A 18 -12.12 -22.62 0.44
CA ALA A 18 -12.48 -21.89 -0.76
C ALA A 18 -12.09 -20.40 -0.67
N LEU A 19 -12.23 -19.78 0.50
CA LEU A 19 -11.78 -18.41 0.74
C LEU A 19 -10.24 -18.29 0.73
N SER A 20 -9.53 -19.29 1.26
CA SER A 20 -8.06 -19.34 1.23
C SER A 20 -7.52 -19.56 -0.19
N LYS A 21 -8.18 -20.40 -1.00
CA LYS A 21 -7.88 -20.55 -2.44
C LYS A 21 -8.31 -19.35 -3.28
N GLY A 22 -9.34 -18.63 -2.83
CA GLY A 22 -9.78 -17.34 -3.35
C GLY A 22 -9.07 -16.15 -2.70
N GLY A 23 -7.98 -16.38 -1.97
CA GLY A 23 -7.03 -15.33 -1.63
C GLY A 23 -6.64 -14.69 -2.94
N ARG A 24 -7.18 -13.49 -3.19
CA ARG A 24 -7.05 -12.77 -4.46
C ARG A 24 -5.56 -12.67 -4.75
N LYS A 25 -5.03 -13.61 -5.52
CA LYS A 25 -4.07 -13.28 -6.54
C LYS A 25 -4.84 -12.24 -7.34
N ARG A 26 -4.59 -10.96 -7.05
CA ARG A 26 -5.02 -9.88 -7.93
C ARG A 26 -4.57 -10.38 -9.29
N GLU A 27 -5.52 -10.82 -10.12
CA GLU A 27 -5.24 -10.96 -11.53
C GLU A 27 -4.62 -9.63 -11.89
N ALA A 28 -3.36 -9.67 -12.33
CA ALA A 28 -2.68 -8.47 -12.76
C ALA A 28 -3.60 -7.86 -13.82
N ALA A 29 -4.32 -6.82 -13.42
CA ALA A 29 -5.05 -5.99 -14.36
C ALA A 29 -4.04 -5.63 -15.46
N PRO A 30 -4.47 -5.56 -16.74
CA PRO A 30 -3.56 -5.20 -17.84
C PRO A 30 -2.72 -4.02 -17.36
N ALA A 31 -1.39 -4.14 -17.40
CA ALA A 31 -0.48 -3.23 -16.72
C ALA A 31 -0.83 -1.79 -17.14
N VAL A 32 -1.66 -1.13 -16.32
CA VAL A 32 -1.98 0.26 -16.49
C VAL A 32 -0.72 0.93 -16.04
N GLU A 33 0.02 1.46 -17.00
CA GLU A 33 1.25 2.18 -16.72
C GLU A 33 0.90 3.31 -15.75
N ALA A 34 1.35 3.16 -14.51
CA ALA A 34 1.07 4.14 -13.48
C ALA A 34 1.68 5.47 -13.89
N LYS A 35 0.87 6.51 -13.89
CA LYS A 35 1.23 7.87 -14.26
C LYS A 35 1.53 8.73 -13.05
N TRP A 36 0.90 8.43 -11.91
CA TRP A 36 0.92 9.27 -10.72
C TRP A 36 1.20 8.48 -9.45
N MET A 37 2.05 9.04 -8.59
CA MET A 37 2.24 8.63 -7.21
C MET A 37 1.64 9.70 -6.31
N ARG A 38 0.67 9.32 -5.48
CA ARG A 38 0.10 10.21 -4.47
C ARG A 38 0.61 9.83 -3.08
N VAL A 39 1.04 10.84 -2.34
CA VAL A 39 1.46 10.72 -0.94
C VAL A 39 0.51 11.54 -0.09
N ARG A 40 -0.04 10.91 0.95
CA ARG A 40 -0.88 11.57 1.93
C ARG A 40 -0.32 11.33 3.33
N VAL A 41 -0.21 12.39 4.11
CA VAL A 41 0.06 12.30 5.55
C VAL A 41 -1.16 12.83 6.28
N THR A 42 -1.68 12.02 7.19
CA THR A 42 -2.87 12.33 7.99
C THR A 42 -2.47 12.34 9.46
N ASP A 43 -2.80 13.41 10.15
CA ASP A 43 -2.67 13.53 11.60
C ASP A 43 -3.76 12.66 12.26
N LEU A 44 -3.36 11.76 13.15
CA LEU A 44 -4.23 10.76 13.76
C LEU A 44 -5.17 11.37 14.82
N ASP A 45 -4.72 12.41 15.51
CA ASP A 45 -5.49 13.08 16.57
C ASP A 45 -6.67 13.87 15.99
N THR A 46 -6.41 14.57 14.90
CA THR A 46 -7.39 15.47 14.25
C THR A 46 -8.09 14.84 13.05
N GLY A 47 -7.54 13.78 12.48
CA GLY A 47 -7.99 13.15 11.24
C GLY A 47 -7.77 14.01 9.99
N LYS A 48 -7.03 15.12 10.10
CA LYS A 48 -6.81 16.04 8.98
C LYS A 48 -5.59 15.64 8.17
N THR A 49 -5.70 15.78 6.85
CA THR A 49 -4.56 15.64 5.95
C THR A 49 -3.61 16.82 6.12
N SER A 50 -2.43 16.58 6.71
CA SER A 50 -1.37 17.58 6.86
C SER A 50 -0.57 17.75 5.58
N VAL A 51 -0.38 16.67 4.81
CA VAL A 51 0.36 16.68 3.54
C VAL A 51 -0.42 15.91 2.47
N ASN A 52 -0.50 16.49 1.27
CA ASN A 52 -1.09 15.86 0.10
C ASN A 52 -0.29 16.22 -1.15
N VAL A 53 0.48 15.27 -1.67
CA VAL A 53 1.39 15.46 -2.81
C VAL A 53 1.02 14.50 -3.92
N ASN A 54 1.03 14.98 -5.16
CA ASN A 54 0.88 14.15 -6.35
C ASN A 54 2.10 14.34 -7.26
N LEU A 55 2.77 13.25 -7.60
CA LEU A 55 4.02 13.26 -8.34
C LEU A 55 3.91 12.38 -9.59
N PRO A 56 4.29 12.85 -10.78
CA PRO A 56 4.41 11.97 -11.94
C PRO A 56 5.40 10.84 -11.64
N ILE A 57 5.11 9.61 -12.07
CA ILE A 57 5.99 8.46 -11.81
C ILE A 57 7.42 8.68 -12.35
N GLY A 58 7.55 9.35 -13.51
CA GLY A 58 8.85 9.72 -14.07
C GLY A 58 9.70 10.65 -13.19
N LEU A 59 9.12 11.31 -12.18
CA LEU A 59 9.81 12.20 -11.24
C LEU A 59 10.07 11.59 -9.87
N VAL A 60 9.60 10.37 -9.58
CA VAL A 60 9.77 9.72 -8.26
C VAL A 60 11.24 9.61 -7.87
N ASN A 61 12.10 9.19 -8.79
CA ASN A 61 13.55 9.11 -8.53
C ASN A 61 14.17 10.46 -8.15
N VAL A 62 13.68 11.56 -8.71
CA VAL A 62 14.14 12.91 -8.34
C VAL A 62 13.64 13.26 -6.95
N GLY A 63 12.35 13.03 -6.69
CA GLY A 63 11.74 13.26 -5.37
C GLY A 63 12.44 12.50 -4.26
N LEU A 64 12.74 11.21 -4.47
CA LEU A 64 13.46 10.38 -3.50
C LEU A 64 14.89 10.90 -3.26
N ARG A 65 15.63 11.28 -4.32
CA ARG A 65 16.98 11.87 -4.16
C ARG A 65 16.97 13.20 -3.41
N MET A 66 15.93 14.02 -3.60
CA MET A 66 15.77 15.26 -2.85
C MET A 66 15.39 14.99 -1.39
N GLY A 67 14.47 14.05 -1.16
CA GLY A 67 13.98 13.65 0.16
C GLY A 67 15.04 12.96 1.03
N ALA A 68 15.87 12.10 0.43
CA ALA A 68 16.95 11.39 1.13
C ALA A 68 17.97 12.33 1.82
N ARG A 69 18.02 13.61 1.43
CA ARG A 69 18.86 14.62 2.12
C ARG A 69 18.32 15.02 3.50
N PHE A 70 17.05 14.72 3.78
CA PHE A 70 16.36 15.09 5.00
C PHE A 70 16.14 13.90 5.95
N VAL A 71 16.48 12.68 5.50
CA VAL A 71 16.37 11.46 6.31
C VAL A 71 17.78 10.88 6.47
N PRO A 72 18.49 11.19 7.56
CA PRO A 72 19.69 10.43 7.91
C PRO A 72 19.30 8.95 8.07
N ASP A 73 20.11 8.05 7.53
CA ASP A 73 19.92 6.59 7.58
C ASP A 73 18.81 5.99 6.70
N LEU A 74 18.30 6.70 5.70
CA LEU A 74 17.47 6.07 4.67
C LEU A 74 18.29 5.03 3.90
N GLU A 75 18.01 3.74 4.09
CA GLU A 75 18.77 2.67 3.47
C GLU A 75 18.47 2.64 1.97
N GLY A 76 19.51 2.63 1.12
CA GLY A 76 19.35 2.64 -0.34
C GLY A 76 18.47 1.48 -0.86
N HIS A 77 18.35 0.41 -0.08
CA HIS A 77 17.52 -0.75 -0.37
C HIS A 77 16.00 -0.44 -0.38
N GLU A 78 15.52 0.46 0.48
CA GLU A 78 14.08 0.79 0.56
C GLU A 78 13.61 1.60 -0.67
N ILE A 79 14.48 2.47 -1.18
CA ILE A 79 14.26 3.19 -2.45
C ILE A 79 14.17 2.21 -3.63
N GLU A 80 14.98 1.17 -3.60
CA GLU A 80 15.12 0.21 -4.69
C GLU A 80 13.91 -0.73 -4.78
N GLU A 81 13.36 -1.17 -3.64
CA GLU A 81 12.11 -1.92 -3.56
C GLU A 81 10.92 -1.12 -4.08
N ILE A 82 10.77 0.15 -3.67
CA ILE A 82 9.70 1.03 -4.19
C ILE A 82 9.86 1.18 -5.70
N SER A 83 11.08 1.42 -6.17
CA SER A 83 11.36 1.56 -7.61
C SER A 83 11.05 0.30 -8.40
N GLU A 84 11.32 -0.88 -7.83
CA GLU A 84 11.01 -2.16 -8.44
C GLU A 84 9.51 -2.44 -8.45
N ALA A 85 8.81 -2.15 -7.36
CA ALA A 85 7.36 -2.29 -7.27
C ALA A 85 6.64 -1.42 -8.33
N LEU A 86 7.11 -0.19 -8.53
CA LEU A 86 6.63 0.70 -9.59
C LEU A 86 6.89 0.11 -10.99
N ARG A 87 8.09 -0.44 -11.24
CA ARG A 87 8.43 -1.10 -12.52
C ARG A 87 7.59 -2.35 -12.79
N GLN A 88 7.19 -3.07 -11.75
CA GLN A 88 6.31 -4.24 -11.86
C GLN A 88 4.84 -3.87 -12.17
N GLY A 89 4.52 -2.58 -12.27
CA GLY A 89 3.18 -2.10 -12.61
C GLY A 89 2.18 -2.24 -11.45
N LEU A 90 2.67 -2.30 -10.21
CA LEU A 90 1.80 -2.31 -9.03
C LEU A 90 1.03 -0.99 -8.95
N THR A 91 -0.30 -1.09 -9.02
CA THR A 91 -1.24 0.04 -8.88
C THR A 91 -2.09 -0.13 -7.61
N GLY A 92 -2.60 0.98 -7.10
CA GLY A 92 -3.34 1.07 -5.85
C GLY A 92 -2.48 1.52 -4.67
N LYS A 93 -2.93 1.20 -3.44
CA LYS A 93 -2.19 1.53 -2.22
C LYS A 93 -0.97 0.62 -2.08
N ILE A 94 0.21 1.21 -2.01
CA ILE A 94 1.49 0.49 -1.88
C ILE A 94 2.10 0.62 -0.49
N VAL A 95 1.82 1.72 0.22
CA VAL A 95 2.32 1.96 1.58
C VAL A 95 1.18 2.45 2.47
N ASP A 96 1.13 1.93 3.68
CA ASP A 96 0.23 2.32 4.78
C ASP A 96 0.99 2.19 6.09
N ILE A 97 1.62 3.27 6.54
CA ILE A 97 2.41 3.27 7.77
C ILE A 97 1.71 4.17 8.78
N VAL A 98 1.62 3.68 10.01
CA VAL A 98 1.14 4.44 11.16
C VAL A 98 2.36 4.64 12.06
N ASP A 99 2.72 5.91 12.24
CA ASP A 99 3.70 6.34 13.24
C ASP A 99 2.91 6.76 14.49
N GLU A 100 2.92 5.89 15.50
CA GLU A 100 2.23 6.14 16.76
C GLU A 100 2.97 7.17 17.63
N ASP A 101 4.28 7.33 17.45
CA ASP A 101 5.11 8.25 18.22
C ASP A 101 4.89 9.70 17.75
N GLU A 102 4.81 9.91 16.43
CA GLU A 102 4.50 11.21 15.84
C GLU A 102 3.00 11.48 15.64
N GLY A 103 2.14 10.48 15.86
CA GLY A 103 0.69 10.60 15.67
C GLY A 103 0.30 10.79 14.20
N GLN A 104 1.02 10.16 13.26
CA GLN A 104 0.82 10.35 11.82
C GLN A 104 0.54 9.04 11.10
N ARG A 105 -0.28 9.11 10.05
CA ARG A 105 -0.47 8.05 9.08
C ARG A 105 0.00 8.48 7.71
N VAL A 106 0.95 7.75 7.16
CA VAL A 106 1.49 7.96 5.82
C VAL A 106 0.92 6.93 4.86
N GLU A 107 0.28 7.40 3.79
CA GLU A 107 -0.31 6.57 2.75
C GLU A 107 0.31 6.93 1.39
N ILE A 108 0.73 5.90 0.64
CA ILE A 108 1.23 6.08 -0.74
C ILE A 108 0.39 5.25 -1.70
N TYR A 109 -0.07 5.90 -2.77
CA TYR A 109 -0.87 5.32 -3.84
C TYR A 109 -0.18 5.50 -5.19
N VAL A 110 -0.35 4.52 -6.07
CA VAL A 110 0.18 4.50 -7.43
C VAL A 110 -0.97 4.27 -8.39
N GLU A 111 -1.11 5.13 -9.40
CA GLU A 111 -2.23 5.13 -10.36
C GLU A 111 -1.79 5.40 -11.78
#